data_AF-A0A349J453-F1
#
_entry.id   AF-A0A349J453-F1
#
_cell.length_a   1.000
_cell.length_b   1.000
_cell.length_c   1.000
_cell.angle_alpha   90.00
_cell.angle_beta   90.00
_cell.angle_gamma   90.00
#
_symmetry.space_group_name_H-M   'P 1'
#
loop_
_entity.id
_entity.type
_entity.pdbx_description
1 polymer ?
#
loop_
_entity_poly.entity_id
_entity_poly.type
_entity_poly.pdbx_seq_one_letter_code
_entity_poly.pdbx_strand_id
1 'polypeptide(L)' 'RCHLHLNPDLVHTRLQPRRPFQGWRYLAPPDAPVDAPSGIEVDDDMPREMRDELIEMGLL' A
#
# COMPACT_ATOMS: atom_id res chain seq x y z
N ARG A 1 31.74 -12.06 2.97
CA ARG A 1 30.58 -11.41 3.63
C ARG A 1 29.61 -11.00 2.52
N CYS A 2 28.34 -11.38 2.59
CA CYS A 2 27.34 -10.94 1.62
C CYS A 2 26.60 -9.72 2.18
N HIS A 3 26.39 -8.72 1.33
CA HIS A 3 25.62 -7.53 1.65
C HIS A 3 24.31 -7.55 0.88
N LEU A 4 23.23 -7.10 1.53
CA LEU A 4 21.95 -6.87 0.85
C LEU A 4 21.97 -5.43 0.35
N HIS A 5 21.95 -5.25 -0.98
CA HIS A 5 21.70 -3.96 -1.61
C HIS A 5 20.22 -3.86 -1.92
N LEU A 6 19.53 -2.97 -1.21
CA LEU A 6 18.11 -2.69 -1.39
C LEU A 6 17.98 -1.39 -2.18
N ASN A 7 16.93 -1.29 -2.99
CA ASN A 7 16.54 -0.01 -3.56
C ASN A 7 16.08 0.91 -2.41
N PRO A 8 16.60 2.16 -2.30
CA PRO A 8 16.10 3.12 -1.31
C PRO A 8 14.64 3.53 -1.54
N ASP A 9 14.16 3.45 -2.78
CA ASP A 9 12.81 3.88 -3.12
C ASP A 9 11.77 2.86 -2.65
N LEU A 10 10.81 3.35 -1.87
CA LEU A 10 9.69 2.55 -1.38
C LEU A 10 8.52 2.65 -2.36
N VAL A 11 7.99 1.49 -2.76
CA VAL A 11 6.75 1.41 -3.53
C VAL A 11 5.60 1.16 -2.57
N HIS A 12 4.69 2.13 -2.46
CA HIS A 12 3.48 1.97 -1.67
C HIS A 12 2.52 1.03 -2.40
N THR A 13 1.93 0.09 -1.66
CA THR A 13 0.91 -0.83 -2.17
C THR A 13 -0.42 -0.60 -1.50
N ARG A 14 -1.52 -0.89 -2.18
CA ARG A 14 -2.86 -0.85 -1.57
C ARG A 14 -2.93 -1.75 -0.33
N LEU A 15 -3.62 -1.27 0.69
CA LEU A 15 -3.91 -2.06 1.87
C LEU A 15 -4.75 -3.28 1.49
N GLN A 16 -4.44 -4.40 2.12
CA GLN A 16 -5.09 -5.67 1.86
C GLN A 16 -5.37 -6.35 3.20
N PRO A 17 -6.63 -6.65 3.54
CA PRO A 17 -6.96 -7.36 4.76
C PRO A 17 -6.58 -8.84 4.60
N ARG A 18 -5.37 -9.20 5.04
CA ARG A 18 -4.84 -10.56 4.97
C ARG A 18 -4.13 -10.92 6.27
N ARG A 19 -4.17 -12.21 6.64
CA ARG A 19 -3.45 -12.69 7.83
C ARG A 19 -1.95 -12.42 7.70
N PRO A 20 -1.23 -12.18 8.81
CA PRO A 20 0.22 -12.05 8.77
C PRO A 20 0.85 -13.25 8.05
N PHE A 21 1.71 -12.98 7.07
CA PHE A 21 2.39 -14.01 6.29
C PHE A 21 3.80 -13.57 5.92
N GLN A 22 4.67 -14.55 5.64
CA GLN A 22 6.08 -14.30 5.39
C GLN A 22 6.34 -13.93 3.92
N GLY A 23 5.88 -12.74 3.52
CA GLY A 23 6.43 -11.99 2.39
C GLY A 23 5.78 -12.20 1.01
N TRP A 24 5.65 -11.10 0.27
CA TRP A 24 5.03 -11.03 -1.06
C TRP A 24 5.89 -11.64 -2.17
N ARG A 25 7.16 -11.92 -1.88
CA ARG A 25 8.12 -12.55 -2.80
C ARG A 25 7.71 -13.93 -3.30
N TYR A 26 6.80 -14.60 -2.61
CA TYR A 26 6.29 -15.93 -3.00
C TYR A 26 4.97 -15.86 -3.77
N LEU A 27 4.43 -14.66 -3.99
CA LEU A 27 3.22 -14.46 -4.76
C LEU A 27 3.56 -14.36 -6.24
N ALA A 28 2.75 -15.00 -7.09
CA ALA A 28 2.82 -14.71 -8.51
C ALA A 28 2.47 -13.22 -8.74
N PRO A 29 2.91 -12.58 -9.83
CA PRO A 29 2.52 -11.20 -10.15
C PRO A 29 1.03 -10.88 -9.97
N PRO A 30 0.07 -11.75 -10.37
CA PRO A 30 -1.36 -11.47 -10.14
C PRO A 30 -1.80 -11.54 -8.66
N ASP A 31 -1.03 -12.19 -7.80
CA ASP A 31 -1.37 -12.36 -6.38
C ASP A 31 -0.73 -11.26 -5.49
N ALA A 32 0.29 -10.57 -6.01
CA ALA A 32 0.94 -9.46 -5.32
C ALA A 32 -0.07 -8.31 -5.10
N PRO A 33 0.05 -7.56 -3.99
CA PRO A 33 -0.72 -6.33 -3.84
C PRO A 33 -0.48 -5.39 -5.03
N VAL A 34 -1.54 -4.75 -5.50
CA VAL A 34 -1.41 -3.68 -6.50
C VAL A 34 -0.75 -2.47 -5.85
N ASP A 35 0.12 -1.79 -6.60
CA ASP A 35 0.69 -0.51 -6.19
C ASP A 35 -0.43 0.49 -5.83
N ALA A 36 -0.20 1.26 -4.77
CA ALA A 36 -1.10 2.33 -4.40
C ALA A 36 -1.07 3.41 -5.50
N PRO A 37 -2.21 4.05 -5.81
CA PRO A 37 -2.22 5.14 -6.77
C PRO A 37 -1.26 6.23 -6.30
N SER A 38 -0.34 6.65 -7.16
CA SER A 38 0.50 7.81 -6.88
C SER A 38 -0.34 9.07 -7.04
N GLY A 39 -0.43 9.90 -5.99
CA GLY A 39 -1.10 11.19 -6.06
C GLY A 39 -2.62 11.12 -6.01
N ILE A 40 -3.18 10.34 -5.06
CA ILE A 40 -4.56 10.62 -4.66
C ILE A 40 -4.54 12.05 -4.09
N GLU A 41 -4.99 13.01 -4.89
CA GLU A 41 -5.26 14.35 -4.40
C GLU A 41 -6.40 14.22 -3.42
N VAL A 42 -6.04 14.16 -2.13
CA VAL A 42 -7.02 14.34 -1.08
C VAL A 42 -7.41 15.80 -1.16
N ASP A 43 -8.54 16.06 -1.82
CA ASP A 43 -9.11 17.39 -1.91
C ASP A 43 -9.14 18.02 -0.50
N ASP A 44 -8.60 19.21 -0.37
CA ASP A 44 -8.58 19.93 0.91
C ASP A 44 -10.01 20.17 1.41
N ASP A 45 -10.99 20.23 0.50
CA ASP A 45 -12.42 20.35 0.82
C ASP A 45 -13.07 19.03 1.29
N MET A 46 -12.34 17.91 1.30
CA MET A 46 -12.87 16.63 1.76
C MET A 46 -13.14 16.64 3.28
N PRO A 47 -14.39 16.39 3.72
CA PRO A 47 -14.74 16.33 5.14
C PRO A 47 -13.89 15.29 5.90
N ARG A 48 -13.51 15.63 7.14
CA ARG A 48 -12.64 14.79 7.97
C ARG A 48 -13.20 13.38 8.20
N GLU A 49 -14.48 13.26 8.54
CA GLU A 49 -15.13 11.95 8.76
C GLU A 49 -15.07 11.07 7.52
N MET A 50 -15.38 11.63 6.34
CA MET A 50 -15.31 10.90 5.07
C MET A 50 -13.88 10.42 4.77
N ARG A 51 -12.88 11.26 5.06
CA ARG A 51 -11.46 10.89 4.91
C ARG A 51 -11.07 9.76 5.85
N ASP A 52 -11.49 9.85 7.11
CA ASP A 52 -11.22 8.84 8.13
C ASP A 52 -11.86 7.48 7.75
N GLU A 53 -13.11 7.49 7.26
CA GLU A 53 -13.80 6.30 6.76
C GLU A 53 -13.08 5.68 5.55
N LEU A 54 -12.61 6.49 4.60
CA LEU A 54 -11.86 6.01 3.43
C LEU A 54 -10.52 5.39 3.82
N ILE A 55 -9.82 5.96 4.80
CA ILE A 55 -8.58 5.39 5.36
C ILE A 55 -8.87 4.05 6.06
N GLU A 56 -9.95 3.98 6.86
CA GLU A 56 -10.36 2.75 7.53
C GLU A 56 -10.69 1.64 6.52
N MET A 57 -11.29 2.00 5.37
CA MET A 57 -11.56 1.10 4.26
C MET A 57 -10.33 0.81 3.38
N GLY A 58 -9.21 1.50 3.56
CA GLY A 58 -7.99 1.36 2.77
C GLY A 58 -8.10 1.87 1.34
N LEU A 59 -8.97 2.85 1.10
CA LEU A 59 -9.20 3.51 -0.18
C LEU A 59 -8.38 4.79 -0.36
N LEU A 60 -7.78 5.28 0.73
CA LEU A 60 -6.77 6.33 0.82
C LEU A 60 -5.52 5.77 1.49
#